data_AF-G9K5A6-F1
#
_entry.id   AF-G9K5A6-F1
#
_cell.length_a   1.000
_cell.length_b   1.000
_cell.length_c   1.000
_cell.angle_alpha   90.00
_cell.angle_beta   90.00
_cell.angle_gamma   90.00
#
_symmetry.space_group_name_H-M   'P 1'
#
loop_
_entity.id
_entity.type
_entity.pdbx_description
1 polymer ?
#
loop_
_entity_poly.entity_id
_entity_poly.type
_entity_poly.pdbx_seq_one_letter_code
_entity_poly.pdbx_strand_id
1 'polypeptide(L)'
;AKSLGGESAVRLLTKLGLLEAAVDHAADNCSFEFAFELSRLALKHKTPEIHLRYAMYLEDEGKFEEAEAEFIRAGKPKEAVLM
;
A
#
# COMPACT_ATOMS: atom_id res chain seq x y z
N ALA A 1 9.13 18.39 -6.08
CA ALA A 1 7.90 18.86 -5.38
C ALA A 1 8.06 18.56 -3.90
N LYS A 2 7.82 19.54 -3.02
CA LYS A 2 7.94 19.35 -1.55
C LYS A 2 6.78 18.45 -1.10
N SER A 3 7.09 17.27 -0.57
CA SER A 3 6.11 16.42 0.10
C SER A 3 5.46 17.23 1.21
N LEU A 4 4.14 17.42 1.12
CA LEU A 4 3.34 17.75 2.28
C LEU A 4 3.47 16.51 3.17
N GLY A 5 4.36 16.54 4.17
CA GLY A 5 4.77 15.34 4.91
C GLY A 5 3.56 14.54 5.40
N GLY A 6 3.61 13.21 5.29
CA GLY A 6 2.45 12.32 5.42
C GLY A 6 1.59 12.59 6.66
N GLU A 7 2.17 13.05 7.77
CA GLU A 7 1.41 13.46 8.95
C GLU A 7 0.41 14.60 8.70
N SER A 8 0.76 15.60 7.91
CA SER A 8 -0.14 16.70 7.55
C SER A 8 -1.24 16.23 6.60
N ALA A 9 -0.90 15.38 5.63
CA ALA A 9 -1.88 14.76 4.74
C ALA A 9 -2.86 13.88 5.53
N VAL A 10 -2.36 13.02 6.44
CA VAL A 10 -3.18 12.17 7.31
C VAL A 10 -4.11 13.01 8.18
N ARG A 11 -3.61 14.07 8.84
CA ARG A 11 -4.46 14.93 9.68
C ARG A 11 -5.58 15.59 8.87
N LEU A 12 -5.29 16.10 7.69
CA LEU A 12 -6.28 16.73 6.82
C LEU A 12 -7.31 15.71 6.32
N LEU A 13 -6.85 14.58 5.78
CA LEU A 13 -7.71 13.53 5.24
C LEU A 13 -8.58 12.89 6.33
N THR A 14 -8.04 12.71 7.54
CA THR A 14 -8.81 12.25 8.70
C THR A 14 -9.91 13.23 9.06
N LYS A 15 -9.61 14.54 9.10
CA LYS A 15 -10.60 15.57 9.40
C LYS A 15 -11.72 15.64 8.35
N LEU A 16 -11.40 15.34 7.10
CA LEU A 16 -12.36 15.30 6.00
C LEU A 16 -13.09 13.96 5.89
N GLY A 17 -12.72 12.93 6.67
CA GLY A 17 -13.27 11.58 6.55
C GLY A 17 -12.88 10.86 5.25
N LEU A 18 -11.81 11.30 4.59
CA LEU A 18 -11.37 10.82 3.27
C LEU A 18 -10.12 9.93 3.33
N LEU A 19 -9.62 9.62 4.52
CA LEU A 19 -8.35 8.91 4.68
C LEU A 19 -8.36 7.51 4.03
N GLU A 20 -9.42 6.73 4.26
CA GLU A 20 -9.54 5.40 3.66
C GLU A 20 -9.60 5.47 2.14
N ALA A 21 -10.45 6.35 1.59
CA ALA A 21 -10.57 6.55 0.16
C ALA A 21 -9.25 7.03 -0.47
N ALA A 22 -8.47 7.85 0.23
CA ALA A 22 -7.17 8.30 -0.24
C ALA A 22 -6.13 7.17 -0.30
N VAL A 23 -6.15 6.24 0.67
CA VAL A 23 -5.30 5.04 0.63
C VAL A 23 -5.68 4.14 -0.54
N ASP A 24 -6.98 3.87 -0.72
CA ASP A 24 -7.46 3.01 -1.79
C ASP A 24 -7.12 3.61 -3.16
N HIS A 25 -7.39 4.91 -3.34
CA HIS A 25 -7.05 5.62 -4.56
C HIS A 25 -5.54 5.64 -4.83
N ALA A 26 -4.70 5.78 -3.80
CA ALA A 26 -3.25 5.71 -3.97
C ALA A 26 -2.80 4.31 -4.42
N ALA A 27 -3.36 3.25 -3.85
CA ALA A 27 -3.08 1.87 -4.26
C ALA A 27 -3.62 1.55 -5.68
N ASP A 28 -4.80 2.06 -6.04
CA ASP A 28 -5.38 1.94 -7.40
C ASP A 28 -4.49 2.57 -8.48
N ASN A 29 -3.82 3.68 -8.15
CA ASN A 29 -2.93 4.41 -9.07
C ASN A 29 -1.45 4.00 -8.93
N CYS A 30 -1.17 2.83 -8.36
CA CYS A 30 0.17 2.30 -8.14
C CYS A 30 1.11 3.24 -7.33
N SER A 31 0.55 4.19 -6.57
CA SER A 31 1.28 5.11 -5.69
C SER A 31 1.53 4.44 -4.33
N PHE A 32 2.17 3.27 -4.35
CA PHE A 32 2.27 2.37 -3.19
C PHE A 32 3.03 2.98 -2.01
N GLU A 33 4.14 3.71 -2.26
CA GLU A 33 4.87 4.42 -1.20
C GLU A 33 3.96 5.37 -0.40
N PHE A 34 3.08 6.10 -1.09
CA PHE A 34 2.14 7.00 -0.45
C PHE A 34 1.04 6.22 0.29
N ALA A 35 0.52 5.13 -0.30
CA ALA A 35 -0.45 4.26 0.37
C ALA A 35 0.14 3.63 1.65
N PHE A 36 1.41 3.20 1.62
CA PHE A 36 2.13 2.68 2.78
C PHE A 36 2.36 3.76 3.84
N GLU A 37 2.75 4.96 3.44
CA GLU A 37 2.93 6.09 4.36
C GLU A 37 1.62 6.39 5.12
N LEU A 38 0.51 6.50 4.39
CA LEU A 38 -0.81 6.78 4.98
C LEU A 38 -1.31 5.64 5.87
N SER A 39 -1.19 4.38 5.41
CA SER A 39 -1.67 3.22 6.16
C SER A 39 -0.87 3.00 7.45
N ARG A 40 0.46 3.17 7.42
CA ARG A 40 1.31 3.07 8.62
C ARG A 40 0.92 4.08 9.70
N LEU A 41 0.56 5.30 9.29
CA LEU A 41 0.24 6.40 10.19
C LEU A 41 -1.16 6.26 10.82
N ALA A 42 -2.15 5.76 10.10
CA ALA A 42 -3.53 5.79 10.59
C ALA A 42 -4.45 4.62 10.19
N LEU A 43 -4.06 3.75 9.23
CA LEU A 43 -4.90 2.65 8.74
C LEU A 43 -4.13 1.31 8.67
N LYS A 44 -3.50 0.91 9.78
CA LYS A 44 -2.65 -0.30 9.86
C LYS A 44 -3.36 -1.59 9.42
N HIS A 45 -4.68 -1.65 9.56
CA HIS A 45 -5.46 -2.82 9.15
C HIS A 45 -5.54 -2.97 7.61
N LYS A 46 -5.34 -1.89 6.84
CA LYS A 46 -5.28 -1.92 5.37
C LYS A 46 -3.89 -2.27 4.83
N THR A 47 -2.85 -2.20 5.66
CA THR A 47 -1.47 -2.48 5.22
C THR A 47 -1.30 -3.84 4.51
N PRO A 48 -1.93 -4.96 4.96
CA PRO A 48 -1.86 -6.23 4.23
C PRO A 48 -2.48 -6.17 2.83
N GLU A 49 -3.57 -5.42 2.64
CA GLU A 49 -4.22 -5.26 1.34
C GLU A 49 -3.33 -4.46 0.38
N ILE A 50 -2.65 -3.42 0.86
CA ILE A 50 -1.71 -2.63 0.06
C ILE A 50 -0.51 -3.50 -0.36
N HIS A 51 0.02 -4.32 0.56
CA HIS A 51 1.07 -5.31 0.23
C HIS A 51 0.60 -6.28 -0.86
N LEU A 52 -0.63 -6.79 -0.78
CA LEU A 52 -1.18 -7.70 -1.80
C LEU A 52 -1.22 -7.03 -3.18
N ARG A 53 -1.76 -5.81 -3.24
CA ARG A 53 -1.87 -5.06 -4.50
C ARG A 53 -0.50 -4.71 -5.08
N TYR A 54 0.46 -4.39 -4.21
CA TYR A 54 1.83 -4.11 -4.64
C TYR A 54 2.53 -5.38 -5.14
N ALA A 55 2.31 -6.51 -4.48
CA ALA A 55 2.85 -7.79 -4.90
C ALA A 55 2.36 -8.21 -6.29
N MET A 56 1.05 -8.09 -6.55
CA MET A 56 0.46 -8.33 -7.88
C MET A 56 1.04 -7.38 -8.95
N TYR A 57 1.21 -6.10 -8.62
CA TYR A 57 1.85 -5.15 -9.53
C TYR A 57 3.30 -5.54 -9.86
N LEU A 58 4.07 -5.99 -8.88
CA LEU A 58 5.45 -6.44 -9.08
C LEU A 58 5.51 -7.73 -9.90
N GLU A 59 4.59 -8.67 -9.66
CA GLU A 59 4.45 -9.90 -10.44
C GLU A 59 4.18 -9.59 -11.93
N ASP A 60 3.24 -8.68 -12.21
CA ASP A 60 2.92 -8.22 -13.58
C ASP A 60 4.13 -7.55 -14.26
N GLU A 61 5.00 -6.88 -13.50
CA GLU A 61 6.25 -6.26 -13.97
C GLU A 61 7.40 -7.28 -14.12
N GLY A 62 7.18 -8.56 -13.77
CA GLY A 62 8.19 -9.64 -13.83
C GLY A 62 9.20 -9.60 -12.67
N LYS A 63 8.90 -8.87 -11.60
CA LYS A 63 9.73 -8.66 -10.42
C LYS A 63 9.42 -9.69 -9.33
N PHE A 64 9.61 -10.97 -9.66
CA PHE A 64 9.14 -12.08 -8.83
C PHE A 64 9.73 -12.09 -7.41
N GLU A 65 11.04 -11.86 -7.25
CA GLU A 65 11.68 -11.84 -5.92
C GLU A 65 11.07 -10.75 -5.00
N GLU A 66 10.75 -9.59 -5.56
CA GLU A 66 10.19 -8.47 -4.83
C GLU A 66 8.70 -8.72 -4.54
N ALA A 67 7.97 -9.29 -5.51
CA ALA A 67 6.59 -9.72 -5.35
C ALA A 67 6.47 -10.76 -4.21
N GLU A 68 7.34 -11.77 -4.14
CA GLU A 68 7.32 -12.82 -3.11
C GLU A 68 7.40 -12.22 -1.71
N ALA A 69 8.32 -11.27 -1.52
CA ALA A 69 8.49 -10.57 -0.25
C ALA A 69 7.21 -9.81 0.15
N GLU A 70 6.53 -9.19 -0.82
CA GLU A 70 5.28 -8.47 -0.59
C GLU A 70 4.09 -9.42 -0.33
N PHE A 71 3.97 -10.56 -1.03
CA PHE A 71 2.96 -11.58 -0.74
C PHE A 71 3.11 -12.16 0.68
N ILE A 72 4.34 -12.34 1.16
CA ILE A 72 4.60 -12.74 2.55
C ILE A 72 4.12 -11.66 3.53
N ARG A 73 4.42 -10.38 3.26
CA ARG A 73 3.98 -9.24 4.09
C ARG A 73 2.45 -9.07 4.08
N ALA A 74 1.79 -9.44 2.98
CA ALA A 74 0.33 -9.48 2.87
C ALA A 74 -0.32 -10.63 3.65
N GLY A 75 0.46 -11.55 4.24
CA GLY A 75 -0.07 -12.74 4.90
C GLY A 75 -0.55 -13.80 3.91
N LYS A 76 -0.06 -13.78 2.67
CA LYS A 76 -0.37 -14.72 1.59
C LYS A 76 0.85 -15.58 1.20
N PRO A 77 1.45 -16.34 2.13
CA PRO A 77 2.67 -17.11 1.86
C PRO A 77 2.47 -18.23 0.84
N LYS A 78 1.22 -18.69 0.62
CA LYS A 78 0.92 -19.67 -0.42
C LYS A 78 1.00 -19.07 -1.82
N GLU A 79 0.54 -17.83 -1.98
CA GLU A 79 0.62 -17.11 -3.25
C GLU A 79 2.10 -16.87 -3.59
N ALA A 80 2.91 -16.47 -2.61
CA ALA A 80 4.36 -16.30 -2.78
C ALA A 80 5.12 -17.54 -3.32
N VAL A 81 4.64 -18.77 -3.07
CA VAL A 81 5.31 -19.99 -3.54
C VAL A 81 4.76 -20.48 -4.90
N LEU A 82 3.59 -19.99 -5.30
CA LEU A 82 2.85 -20.44 -6.48
C LEU A 82 2.99 -19.51 -7.69
N MET A 83 3.75 -18.41 -7.53
CA MET A 83 4.02 -17.43 -8.59
C MET A 83 4.96 -17.98 -9.66
#